data_AF-A0A968M741-F1
#
_entry.id   AF-A0A968M741-F1
#
_cell.length_a   1.000
_cell.length_b   1.000
_cell.length_c   1.000
_cell.angle_alpha   90.00
_cell.angle_beta   90.00
_cell.angle_gamma   90.00
#
_symmetry.space_group_name_H-M   'P 1'
#
loop_
_entity.id
_entity.type
_entity.pdbx_description
1 polymer ?
#
loop_
_entity_poly.entity_id
_entity_poly.type
_entity_poly.pdbx_seq_one_letter_code
_entity_poly.pdbx_strand_id
1 'polypeptide(L)'
;MRLPLTTRSQRRAPDHIGEVVGAATTVYTGQCFEPDELTFPAMPALGSWVKSRDEETGNIIYGVVSHAAITPIDSVHRARALGLSAEELRQEQPQIFAMLKTDFQVAIVGFESGGGDQTAGLIYQFLPPRPPQIHQAIFNCSNKEVAHFCQQVEFLRTLLHVRTIPVDELIAAVIRQCFRAVRRDRTWLIQAGRQLSLLLRDDYDHLSAIIRKIQA
;
A
#
# COMPACT_ATOMS: atom_id res chain seq x y z
N MET A 1 10.81 30.70 18.29
CA MET A 1 11.48 29.71 19.16
C MET A 1 11.40 28.37 18.43
N ARG A 2 12.50 27.91 17.80
CA ARG A 2 12.51 26.62 17.08
C ARG A 2 12.52 25.52 18.13
N LEU A 3 11.49 24.68 18.14
CA LEU A 3 11.48 23.46 18.94
C LEU A 3 12.70 22.61 18.55
N PRO A 4 13.45 22.05 19.52
CA PRO A 4 14.51 21.12 19.21
C PRO A 4 13.90 19.90 18.53
N LEU A 5 14.42 19.53 17.36
CA LEU A 5 14.13 18.25 16.72
C LEU A 5 14.61 17.16 17.67
N THR A 6 13.71 16.64 18.50
CA THR A 6 13.95 15.42 19.25
C THR A 6 14.25 14.32 18.23
N THR A 7 15.50 13.89 18.16
CA THR A 7 15.91 12.60 17.58
C THR A 7 15.25 11.49 18.39
N ARG A 8 13.97 11.26 18.13
CA ARG A 8 13.21 10.15 18.69
C ARG A 8 13.44 8.97 17.76
N SER A 9 14.56 8.27 17.96
CA SER A 9 14.65 6.86 17.57
C SER A 9 13.71 6.06 18.50
N GLN A 10 12.41 6.32 18.42
CA GLN A 10 11.42 5.40 18.96
C GLN A 10 11.63 4.10 18.20
N ARG A 11 11.80 2.97 18.91
CA ARG A 11 11.71 1.64 18.31
C ARG A 11 10.41 1.57 17.53
N ARG A 12 10.51 1.74 16.21
CA ARG A 12 9.37 1.65 15.30
C ARG A 12 8.91 0.20 15.32
N ALA A 13 7.59 -0.02 15.33
CA ALA A 13 7.08 -1.36 15.10
C ALA A 13 7.56 -1.82 13.71
N PRO A 14 7.98 -3.08 13.53
CA PRO A 14 8.59 -3.54 12.29
C PRO A 14 7.66 -3.45 11.06
N ASP A 15 6.35 -3.35 11.29
CA ASP A 15 5.32 -3.14 10.29
C ASP A 15 4.99 -1.65 10.04
N HIS A 16 5.51 -0.71 10.83
CA HIS A 16 5.32 0.73 10.66
C HIS A 16 6.25 1.26 9.56
N ILE A 17 5.70 1.42 8.35
CA ILE A 17 6.51 1.69 7.16
C ILE A 17 6.64 3.17 6.81
N GLY A 18 5.74 4.03 7.30
CA GLY A 18 5.73 5.44 6.93
C GLY A 18 4.53 6.21 7.47
N GLU A 19 4.34 7.42 6.96
CA GLU A 19 3.28 8.34 7.36
C GLU A 19 2.49 8.84 6.15
N VAL A 20 1.21 9.14 6.37
CA VAL A 20 0.36 9.79 5.36
C VAL A 20 0.84 11.22 5.15
N VAL A 21 1.19 11.58 3.92
CA VAL A 21 1.63 12.94 3.53
C VAL A 21 0.62 13.67 2.65
N GLY A 22 -0.42 12.97 2.20
CA GLY A 22 -1.55 13.56 1.47
C GLY A 22 -2.70 12.57 1.39
N ALA A 23 -3.93 13.07 1.32
CA ALA A 23 -5.12 12.24 1.35
C ALA A 23 -6.24 12.79 0.46
N ALA A 24 -6.98 11.87 -0.15
CA ALA A 24 -8.19 12.12 -0.94
C ALA A 24 -9.18 10.97 -0.67
N THR A 25 -10.45 11.14 -1.08
CA THR A 25 -11.54 10.20 -0.73
C THR A 25 -11.26 8.74 -1.11
N THR A 26 -10.57 8.50 -2.23
CA THR A 26 -10.32 7.15 -2.77
C THR A 26 -8.88 6.67 -2.59
N VAL A 27 -7.97 7.57 -2.21
CA VAL A 27 -6.52 7.33 -2.26
C VAL A 27 -5.81 8.19 -1.23
N TYR A 28 -4.73 7.69 -0.66
CA TYR A 28 -3.80 8.52 0.10
C TYR A 28 -2.35 8.28 -0.36
N THR A 29 -1.51 9.26 -0.13
CA THR A 29 -0.06 9.20 -0.38
C THR A 29 0.64 8.99 0.94
N GLY A 30 1.45 7.95 1.01
CA GLY A 30 2.36 7.69 2.11
C GLY A 30 3.79 8.01 1.72
N GLN A 31 4.60 8.43 2.70
CA GLN A 31 6.04 8.55 2.57
C GLN A 31 6.70 7.55 3.53
N CYS A 32 7.58 6.71 3.01
CA CYS A 32 8.31 5.76 3.83
C CYS A 32 9.28 6.48 4.77
N PHE A 33 9.57 5.87 5.92
CA PHE A 33 10.65 6.36 6.76
C PHE A 33 12.02 6.14 6.13
N GLU A 34 12.95 7.02 6.49
CA GLU A 34 14.36 6.81 6.19
C GLU A 34 14.86 5.50 6.82
N PRO A 35 15.63 4.70 6.07
CA PRO A 35 16.23 3.48 6.60
C PRO A 35 17.28 3.82 7.67
N ASP A 36 17.43 2.94 8.65
CA ASP A 36 18.40 3.12 9.74
C ASP A 36 19.86 3.05 9.23
N GLU A 37 20.09 2.42 8.08
CA GLU A 37 21.37 2.34 7.38
C GLU A 37 21.32 3.15 6.08
N LEU A 38 22.48 3.67 5.63
CA LEU A 38 22.64 4.38 4.35
C LEU A 38 22.37 3.44 3.17
N THR A 39 21.11 3.22 2.86
CA THR A 39 20.58 2.29 1.87
C THR A 39 19.45 2.96 1.10
N PHE A 40 19.05 2.40 -0.03
CA PHE A 40 17.87 2.90 -0.72
C PHE A 40 16.65 2.76 0.20
N PRO A 41 15.79 3.79 0.29
CA PRO A 41 14.59 3.71 1.11
C PRO A 41 13.73 2.53 0.65
N ALA A 42 13.18 1.79 1.62
CA ALA A 42 12.35 0.64 1.32
C ALA A 42 11.19 1.06 0.40
N MET A 43 10.93 0.26 -0.64
CA MET A 43 9.84 0.50 -1.57
C MET A 43 8.79 -0.60 -1.41
N PRO A 44 7.56 -0.27 -0.99
CA PRO A 44 6.51 -1.26 -0.88
C PRO A 44 6.14 -1.78 -2.28
N ALA A 45 6.02 -3.10 -2.40
CA ALA A 45 5.69 -3.73 -3.68
C ALA A 45 4.26 -3.39 -4.13
N LEU A 46 4.01 -3.43 -5.44
CA LEU A 46 2.68 -3.29 -6.02
C LEU A 46 1.71 -4.33 -5.44
N GLY A 47 0.51 -3.88 -5.08
CA GLY A 47 -0.54 -4.71 -4.49
C GLY A 47 -0.32 -5.05 -3.00
N SER A 48 0.74 -4.53 -2.37
CA SER A 48 0.97 -4.69 -0.92
C SER A 48 -0.16 -4.08 -0.12
N TRP A 49 -0.65 -4.83 0.87
CA TRP A 49 -1.71 -4.39 1.76
C TRP A 49 -1.15 -3.54 2.90
N VAL A 50 -1.77 -2.39 3.11
CA VAL A 50 -1.43 -1.47 4.18
C VAL A 50 -2.70 -0.98 4.87
N LYS A 51 -2.52 -0.55 6.12
CA LYS A 51 -3.58 0.05 6.93
C LYS A 51 -3.13 1.36 7.52
N SER A 52 -4.07 2.27 7.68
CA SER A 52 -3.91 3.50 8.46
C SER A 52 -5.17 3.74 9.29
N ARG A 53 -5.17 4.76 10.14
CA ARG A 53 -6.30 5.06 11.04
C ARG A 53 -6.95 6.37 10.64
N ASP A 54 -8.29 6.39 10.63
CA ASP A 54 -9.05 7.63 10.74
C ASP A 54 -9.15 7.97 12.24
N GLU A 55 -8.41 8.97 12.68
CA GLU A 55 -8.33 9.36 14.09
C GLU A 55 -9.69 9.82 14.63
N GLU A 56 -10.55 10.38 13.78
CA GLU A 56 -11.81 10.97 14.22
C GLU A 56 -12.89 9.91 14.47
N THR A 57 -12.92 8.84 13.67
CA THR A 57 -13.88 7.74 13.87
C THR A 57 -13.27 6.53 14.59
N GLY A 58 -11.94 6.44 14.66
CA GLY A 58 -11.22 5.26 15.10
C GLY A 58 -11.15 4.14 14.04
N ASN A 59 -11.73 4.33 12.86
CA ASN A 59 -11.77 3.31 11.81
C ASN A 59 -10.35 2.95 11.33
N ILE A 60 -10.15 1.66 11.07
CA ILE A 60 -8.95 1.17 10.40
C ILE A 60 -9.22 1.16 8.90
N ILE A 61 -8.50 1.98 8.15
CA ILE A 61 -8.66 2.09 6.70
C ILE A 61 -7.69 1.13 6.03
N TYR A 62 -8.23 0.22 5.22
CA TYR A 62 -7.47 -0.73 4.43
C TYR A 62 -7.27 -0.22 3.01
N GLY A 63 -6.06 -0.42 2.51
CA GLY A 63 -5.70 -0.04 1.15
C GLY A 63 -4.60 -0.92 0.58
N VAL A 64 -4.41 -0.79 -0.72
CA VAL A 64 -3.35 -1.48 -1.45
C VAL A 64 -2.43 -0.49 -2.14
N VAL A 65 -1.12 -0.77 -2.11
CA VAL A 65 -0.13 0.05 -2.79
C VAL A 65 -0.33 -0.08 -4.30
N SER A 66 -0.68 1.03 -4.93
CA SER A 66 -0.95 1.13 -6.37
C SER A 66 0.20 1.75 -7.15
N HIS A 67 1.06 2.51 -6.49
CA HIS A 67 2.23 3.14 -7.10
C HIS A 67 3.27 3.39 -6.02
N ALA A 68 4.55 3.33 -6.38
CA ALA A 68 5.65 3.74 -5.51
C ALA A 68 6.79 4.31 -6.35
N ALA A 69 7.45 5.35 -5.84
CA ALA A 69 8.54 6.03 -6.53
C ALA A 69 9.59 6.50 -5.53
N ILE A 70 10.87 6.38 -5.92
CA ILE A 70 11.98 7.01 -5.23
C ILE A 70 12.29 8.32 -5.93
N THR A 71 12.27 9.41 -5.19
CA THR A 71 12.52 10.76 -5.70
C THR A 71 13.45 11.53 -4.78
N PRO A 72 14.11 12.60 -5.26
CA PRO A 72 14.81 13.53 -4.38
C PRO A 72 13.85 14.12 -3.34
N ILE A 73 14.37 14.41 -2.14
CA ILE A 73 13.60 15.02 -1.05
C ILE A 73 13.09 16.44 -1.36
N ASP A 74 13.71 17.11 -2.33
CA ASP A 74 13.36 18.46 -2.78
C ASP A 74 13.29 18.56 -4.31
N SER A 75 12.85 19.72 -4.81
CA SER A 75 12.70 19.99 -6.24
C SER A 75 13.98 20.51 -6.92
N VAL A 76 15.03 20.77 -6.14
CA VAL A 76 16.29 21.37 -6.61
C VAL A 76 17.23 20.28 -7.09
N HIS A 77 17.35 19.21 -6.32
CA HIS A 77 18.23 18.09 -6.62
C HIS A 77 17.58 17.17 -7.67
N ARG A 78 18.42 16.66 -8.59
CA ARG A 78 18.00 15.68 -9.60
C ARG A 78 18.97 14.51 -9.60
N ALA A 79 18.43 13.31 -9.46
CA ALA A 79 19.21 12.09 -9.62
C ALA A 79 19.79 12.02 -11.04
N ARG A 80 21.07 11.66 -11.14
CA ARG A 80 21.79 11.46 -12.40
C ARG A 80 22.43 10.08 -12.42
N ALA A 81 22.57 9.50 -13.61
CA ALA A 81 23.33 8.26 -13.76
C ALA A 81 24.80 8.52 -13.44
N LEU A 82 25.34 7.84 -12.42
CA LEU A 82 26.73 7.98 -11.97
C LEU A 82 27.65 6.87 -12.48
N GLY A 83 27.09 5.76 -12.98
CA GLY A 83 27.89 4.62 -13.47
C GLY A 83 28.55 3.78 -12.37
N LEU A 84 28.21 4.03 -11.10
CA LEU A 84 28.70 3.30 -9.94
C LEU A 84 27.73 2.16 -9.56
N SER A 85 28.28 1.06 -9.04
CA SER A 85 27.49 0.06 -8.33
C SER A 85 26.92 0.62 -7.02
N ALA A 86 25.93 -0.06 -6.43
CA ALA A 86 25.35 0.37 -5.15
C ALA A 86 26.35 0.34 -3.99
N GLU A 87 27.38 -0.51 -4.07
CA GLU A 87 28.44 -0.59 -3.06
C GLU A 87 29.43 0.56 -3.22
N GLU A 88 29.92 0.82 -4.43
CA GLU A 88 30.79 1.97 -4.73
C GLU A 88 30.08 3.29 -4.40
N LEU A 89 28.80 3.42 -4.75
CA LEU A 89 27.99 4.61 -4.44
C LEU A 89 27.93 4.88 -2.93
N ARG A 90 27.83 3.83 -2.11
CA ARG A 90 27.81 3.95 -0.64
C ARG A 90 29.16 4.37 -0.09
N GLN A 91 30.26 3.91 -0.69
CA GLN A 91 31.61 4.26 -0.25
C GLN A 91 32.00 5.68 -0.68
N GLU A 92 31.70 6.05 -1.92
CA GLU A 92 32.14 7.31 -2.52
C GLU A 92 31.17 8.48 -2.27
N GLN A 93 29.86 8.23 -2.26
CA GLN A 93 28.83 9.27 -2.14
C GLN A 93 27.64 8.86 -1.24
N PRO A 94 27.90 8.52 0.05
CA PRO A 94 26.86 8.07 0.98
C PRO A 94 25.72 9.09 1.18
N GLN A 95 26.00 10.39 1.04
CA GLN A 95 25.02 11.45 1.20
C GLN A 95 23.83 11.35 0.24
N ILE A 96 23.97 10.68 -0.92
CA ILE A 96 22.88 10.50 -1.88
C ILE A 96 21.69 9.79 -1.25
N PHE A 97 21.93 8.81 -0.37
CA PHE A 97 20.85 8.05 0.26
C PHE A 97 19.98 8.90 1.18
N ALA A 98 20.56 9.90 1.86
CA ALA A 98 19.84 10.85 2.69
C ALA A 98 19.08 11.93 1.89
N MET A 99 19.35 12.03 0.58
CA MET A 99 18.69 12.99 -0.31
C MET A 99 17.53 12.37 -1.10
N LEU A 100 17.23 11.10 -0.86
CA LEU A 100 16.17 10.36 -1.53
C LEU A 100 15.06 10.00 -0.54
N LYS A 101 13.83 10.01 -1.03
CA LYS A 101 12.65 9.54 -0.31
C LYS A 101 11.86 8.58 -1.18
N THR A 102 11.12 7.69 -0.53
CA THR A 102 10.11 6.86 -1.19
C THR A 102 8.72 7.39 -0.87
N ASP A 103 8.01 7.84 -1.90
CA ASP A 103 6.58 8.11 -1.84
C ASP A 103 5.81 6.94 -2.48
N PHE A 104 4.65 6.61 -1.93
CA PHE A 104 3.77 5.58 -2.46
C PHE A 104 2.30 5.98 -2.38
N GLN A 105 1.50 5.56 -3.35
CA GLN A 105 0.06 5.80 -3.38
C GLN A 105 -0.70 4.54 -3.00
N VAL A 106 -1.67 4.71 -2.12
CA VAL A 106 -2.52 3.64 -1.61
C VAL A 106 -3.94 3.83 -2.10
N ALA A 107 -4.43 2.90 -2.91
CA ALA A 107 -5.84 2.84 -3.27
C ALA A 107 -6.63 2.29 -2.08
N ILE A 108 -7.61 3.05 -1.59
CA ILE A 108 -8.45 2.64 -0.46
C ILE A 108 -9.46 1.61 -0.95
N VAL A 109 -9.54 0.48 -0.26
CA VAL A 109 -10.41 -0.65 -0.65
C VAL A 109 -11.51 -0.95 0.36
N GLY A 110 -11.38 -0.44 1.58
CA GLY A 110 -12.36 -0.65 2.63
C GLY A 110 -11.90 -0.11 3.98
N PHE A 111 -12.69 -0.39 5.00
CA PHE A 111 -12.35 -0.05 6.38
C PHE A 111 -12.99 -1.04 7.36
N GLU A 112 -12.46 -1.04 8.58
CA GLU A 112 -13.01 -1.74 9.72
C GLU A 112 -13.47 -0.72 10.76
N SER A 113 -14.70 -0.90 11.25
CA SER A 113 -15.33 -0.02 12.25
C SER A 113 -15.74 -0.81 13.48
N GLY A 114 -15.67 -0.15 14.65
CA GLY A 114 -16.08 -0.73 15.93
C GLY A 114 -15.13 -1.80 16.49
N GLY A 115 -13.92 -1.92 15.93
CA GLY A 115 -12.85 -2.76 16.47
C GLY A 115 -12.07 -2.05 17.57
N GLY A 116 -11.68 -2.79 18.62
CA GLY A 116 -10.77 -2.33 19.67
C GLY A 116 -9.46 -3.12 19.64
N ASP A 117 -8.51 -2.79 20.52
CA ASP A 117 -7.18 -3.45 20.57
C ASP A 117 -7.24 -4.99 20.70
N GLN A 118 -8.39 -5.56 21.06
CA GLN A 118 -8.56 -6.99 21.35
C GLN A 118 -9.75 -7.65 20.63
N THR A 119 -10.55 -6.90 19.86
CA THR A 119 -11.74 -7.44 19.17
C THR A 119 -11.82 -6.94 17.74
N ALA A 120 -11.91 -7.88 16.79
CA ALA A 120 -12.14 -7.56 15.39
C ALA A 120 -13.50 -6.85 15.23
N GLY A 121 -13.48 -5.73 14.53
CA GLY A 121 -14.64 -4.95 14.15
C GLY A 121 -15.33 -5.49 12.91
N LEU A 122 -16.28 -4.70 12.40
CA LEU A 122 -17.00 -5.02 11.17
C LEU A 122 -16.25 -4.48 9.96
N ILE A 123 -16.01 -5.35 8.98
CA ILE A 123 -15.35 -4.99 7.72
C ILE A 123 -16.37 -4.51 6.71
N TYR A 124 -16.04 -3.38 6.08
CA TYR A 124 -16.78 -2.77 5.00
C TYR A 124 -15.87 -2.63 3.78
N GLN A 125 -16.26 -3.25 2.66
CA GLN A 125 -15.50 -3.25 1.40
C GLN A 125 -15.96 -2.16 0.43
N PHE A 126 -16.24 -0.97 0.98
CA PHE A 126 -16.52 0.25 0.25
C PHE A 126 -15.73 1.41 0.89
N LEU A 127 -15.72 2.58 0.25
CA LEU A 127 -14.91 3.70 0.72
C LEU A 127 -15.32 4.15 2.13
N PRO A 128 -14.36 4.40 3.03
CA PRO A 128 -14.67 4.99 4.33
C PRO A 128 -15.27 6.40 4.17
N PRO A 129 -16.01 6.89 5.18
CA PRO A 129 -16.56 8.25 5.15
C PRO A 129 -15.48 9.33 5.02
N ARG A 130 -14.25 9.02 5.46
CA ARG A 130 -13.07 9.89 5.36
C ARG A 130 -11.81 9.07 5.12
N PRO A 131 -10.81 9.61 4.39
CA PRO A 131 -9.48 9.02 4.34
C PRO A 131 -8.71 9.25 5.65
N PRO A 132 -7.55 8.60 5.86
CA PRO A 132 -6.72 8.89 7.03
C PRO A 132 -6.19 10.33 6.98
N GLN A 133 -6.01 10.96 8.15
CA GLN A 133 -5.44 12.31 8.25
C GLN A 133 -3.94 12.30 7.89
N ILE A 134 -3.42 13.47 7.49
CA ILE A 134 -1.98 13.67 7.30
C ILE A 134 -1.25 13.41 8.64
N HIS A 135 -0.05 12.83 8.56
CA HIS A 135 0.77 12.33 9.66
C HIS A 135 0.23 11.10 10.40
N GLN A 136 -0.85 10.49 9.92
CA GLN A 136 -1.25 9.18 10.42
C GLN A 136 -0.23 8.11 10.01
N ALA A 137 0.05 7.20 10.94
CA ALA A 137 0.95 6.08 10.72
C ALA A 137 0.36 5.11 9.67
N ILE A 138 1.25 4.54 8.86
CA ILE A 138 0.93 3.53 7.86
C ILE A 138 1.64 2.23 8.23
N PHE A 139 0.88 1.15 8.35
CA PHE A 139 1.39 -0.16 8.69
C PHE A 139 1.18 -1.17 7.57
N ASN A 140 2.11 -2.08 7.37
CA ASN A 140 1.87 -3.28 6.57
C ASN A 140 0.79 -4.13 7.24
N CYS A 141 -0.16 -4.63 6.45
CA CYS A 141 -1.11 -5.62 6.94
C CYS A 141 -0.42 -6.98 7.10
N SER A 142 -0.68 -7.65 8.20
CA SER A 142 -0.32 -9.04 8.39
C SER A 142 -1.17 -9.98 7.53
N ASN A 143 -0.68 -11.19 7.25
CA ASN A 143 -1.46 -12.20 6.52
C ASN A 143 -2.80 -12.52 7.20
N LYS A 144 -2.89 -12.39 8.53
CA LYS A 144 -4.15 -12.62 9.26
C LYS A 144 -5.17 -11.53 8.96
N GLU A 145 -4.74 -10.28 8.93
CA GLU A 145 -5.61 -9.13 8.62
C GLU A 145 -6.04 -9.15 7.16
N VAL A 146 -5.12 -9.45 6.24
CA VAL A 146 -5.47 -9.62 4.82
C VAL A 146 -6.46 -10.77 4.65
N ALA A 147 -6.23 -11.92 5.28
CA ALA A 147 -7.17 -13.05 5.20
C ALA A 147 -8.54 -12.72 5.82
N HIS A 148 -8.58 -11.93 6.90
CA HIS A 148 -9.83 -11.47 7.51
C HIS A 148 -10.59 -10.51 6.57
N PHE A 149 -9.89 -9.53 5.99
CA PHE A 149 -10.46 -8.60 5.03
C PHE A 149 -10.96 -9.30 3.77
N CYS A 150 -10.16 -10.19 3.18
CA CYS A 150 -10.51 -10.90 1.96
C CYS A 150 -11.55 -12.02 2.19
N GLN A 151 -12.23 -12.15 3.33
CA GLN A 151 -13.33 -13.13 3.47
C GLN A 151 -14.43 -12.95 2.41
N GLN A 152 -14.63 -11.71 1.99
CA GLN A 152 -15.45 -11.36 0.83
C GLN A 152 -14.60 -10.66 -0.24
N VAL A 153 -15.17 -10.44 -1.43
CA VAL A 153 -14.42 -9.98 -2.62
C VAL A 153 -15.05 -8.77 -3.32
N GLU A 154 -15.98 -8.07 -2.68
CA GLU A 154 -16.63 -6.86 -3.20
C GLU A 154 -15.64 -5.72 -3.43
N PHE A 155 -14.53 -5.68 -2.67
CA PHE A 155 -13.48 -4.67 -2.82
C PHE A 155 -12.86 -4.64 -4.23
N LEU A 156 -12.96 -5.73 -4.98
CA LEU A 156 -12.52 -5.80 -6.38
C LEU A 156 -13.25 -4.78 -7.26
N ARG A 157 -14.51 -4.46 -6.94
CA ARG A 157 -15.26 -3.39 -7.61
C ARG A 157 -14.58 -2.04 -7.39
N THR A 158 -14.16 -1.75 -6.16
CA THR A 158 -13.46 -0.50 -5.83
C THR A 158 -12.13 -0.40 -6.59
N LEU A 159 -11.38 -1.50 -6.65
CA LEU A 159 -10.10 -1.53 -7.36
C LEU A 159 -10.23 -1.29 -8.87
N LEU A 160 -11.27 -1.79 -9.52
CA LEU A 160 -11.51 -1.56 -10.95
C LEU A 160 -11.66 -0.07 -11.32
N HIS A 161 -11.94 0.80 -10.35
CA HIS A 161 -12.08 2.24 -10.57
C HIS A 161 -10.78 3.02 -10.32
N VAL A 162 -9.69 2.35 -9.94
CA VAL A 162 -8.37 2.98 -9.78
C VAL A 162 -7.82 3.35 -11.16
N ARG A 163 -7.49 4.64 -11.35
CA ARG A 163 -7.06 5.19 -12.65
C ARG A 163 -5.58 5.56 -12.74
N THR A 164 -4.82 5.35 -11.67
CA THR A 164 -3.42 5.81 -11.57
C THR A 164 -2.42 4.90 -12.29
N ILE A 165 -2.78 3.64 -12.56
CA ILE A 165 -1.92 2.62 -13.16
C ILE A 165 -2.74 1.63 -14.02
N PRO A 166 -2.10 0.75 -14.80
CA PRO A 166 -2.77 -0.41 -15.41
C PRO A 166 -3.46 -1.24 -14.32
N VAL A 167 -4.78 -1.12 -14.24
CA VAL A 167 -5.58 -1.65 -13.12
C VAL A 167 -5.58 -3.18 -13.10
N ASP A 168 -5.38 -3.80 -14.26
CA ASP A 168 -5.26 -5.24 -14.42
C ASP A 168 -4.01 -5.82 -13.71
N GLU A 169 -2.88 -5.11 -13.75
CA GLU A 169 -1.67 -5.45 -12.98
C GLU A 169 -1.93 -5.37 -11.47
N LEU A 170 -2.61 -4.30 -11.03
CA LEU A 170 -2.94 -4.11 -9.62
C LEU A 170 -3.83 -5.22 -9.10
N ILE A 171 -4.94 -5.50 -9.80
CA ILE A 171 -5.90 -6.52 -9.40
C ILE A 171 -5.24 -7.89 -9.34
N ALA A 172 -4.45 -8.25 -10.35
CA ALA A 172 -3.73 -9.51 -10.35
C ALA A 172 -2.75 -9.61 -9.18
N ALA A 173 -1.99 -8.55 -8.89
CA ALA A 173 -1.08 -8.51 -7.74
C ALA A 173 -1.82 -8.67 -6.41
N VAL A 174 -2.93 -7.94 -6.21
CA VAL A 174 -3.75 -8.00 -5.00
C VAL A 174 -4.36 -9.40 -4.82
N ILE A 175 -4.88 -10.01 -5.89
CA ILE A 175 -5.43 -11.37 -5.82
C ILE A 175 -4.35 -12.39 -5.47
N ARG A 176 -3.15 -12.30 -6.04
CA ARG A 176 -2.02 -13.17 -5.66
C ARG A 176 -1.67 -13.02 -4.17
N GLN A 177 -1.74 -11.80 -3.63
CA GLN A 177 -1.49 -11.56 -2.20
C GLN A 177 -2.61 -12.10 -1.30
N CYS A 178 -3.89 -11.80 -1.58
CA CYS A 178 -5.01 -12.38 -0.84
C CYS A 178 -4.96 -13.91 -0.90
N PHE A 179 -4.72 -14.51 -2.08
CA PHE A 179 -4.63 -15.96 -2.25
C PHE A 179 -3.55 -16.58 -1.37
N ARG A 180 -2.39 -15.93 -1.22
CA ARG A 180 -1.35 -16.36 -0.27
C ARG A 180 -1.81 -16.22 1.18
N ALA A 181 -2.44 -15.10 1.54
CA ALA A 181 -2.93 -14.82 2.89
C ALA A 181 -4.01 -15.82 3.34
N VAL A 182 -4.93 -16.21 2.46
CA VAL A 182 -5.95 -17.25 2.70
C VAL A 182 -5.41 -18.67 2.52
N ARG A 183 -4.09 -18.86 2.62
CA ARG A 183 -3.38 -20.15 2.54
C ARG A 183 -3.66 -20.94 1.26
N ARG A 184 -3.79 -20.23 0.14
CA ARG A 184 -4.02 -20.79 -1.20
C ARG A 184 -5.34 -21.57 -1.32
N ASP A 185 -6.38 -21.14 -0.62
CA ASP A 185 -7.72 -21.69 -0.78
C ASP A 185 -8.26 -21.46 -2.20
N ARG A 186 -8.40 -22.54 -2.96
CA ARG A 186 -8.93 -22.50 -4.34
C ARG A 186 -10.38 -22.06 -4.39
N THR A 187 -11.16 -22.29 -3.34
CA THR A 187 -12.57 -21.88 -3.28
C THR A 187 -12.67 -20.35 -3.32
N TRP A 188 -11.84 -19.68 -2.51
CA TRP A 188 -11.70 -18.24 -2.53
C TRP A 188 -11.26 -17.71 -3.90
N LEU A 189 -10.27 -18.36 -4.54
CA LEU A 189 -9.80 -17.94 -5.87
C LEU A 189 -10.91 -18.05 -6.93
N ILE A 190 -11.72 -19.11 -6.89
CA ILE A 190 -12.87 -19.28 -7.78
C ILE A 190 -13.92 -18.20 -7.51
N GLN A 191 -14.18 -17.86 -6.24
CA GLN A 191 -15.10 -16.77 -5.87
C GLN A 191 -14.62 -15.42 -6.43
N ALA A 192 -13.35 -15.09 -6.27
CA ALA A 192 -12.75 -13.87 -6.84
C ALA A 192 -12.86 -13.85 -8.37
N GLY A 193 -12.56 -14.97 -9.04
CA GLY A 193 -12.70 -15.10 -10.49
C GLY A 193 -14.14 -14.90 -10.98
N ARG A 194 -15.12 -15.53 -10.31
CA ARG A 194 -16.55 -15.34 -10.61
C ARG A 194 -16.98 -13.89 -10.43
N GLN A 195 -16.52 -13.23 -9.36
CA GLN A 195 -16.85 -11.83 -9.13
C GLN A 195 -16.28 -10.93 -10.24
N LEU A 196 -15.04 -11.15 -10.67
CA LEU A 196 -14.46 -10.44 -11.80
C LEU A 196 -15.24 -10.70 -13.10
N SER A 197 -15.62 -11.95 -13.38
CA SER A 197 -16.46 -12.27 -14.56
C SER A 197 -17.78 -11.51 -14.56
N LEU A 198 -18.39 -11.31 -13.38
CA LEU A 198 -19.63 -10.53 -13.26
C LEU A 198 -19.38 -9.03 -13.45
N LEU A 199 -18.30 -8.50 -12.88
CA LEU A 199 -17.94 -7.07 -12.95
C LEU A 199 -17.50 -6.65 -14.37
N LEU A 200 -16.85 -7.55 -15.10
CA LEU A 200 -16.28 -7.34 -16.44
C LEU A 200 -17.01 -8.15 -17.51
N ARG A 201 -18.31 -8.44 -17.31
CA ARG A 201 -19.09 -9.27 -18.24
C ARG A 201 -19.11 -8.75 -19.68
N ASP A 202 -19.00 -7.43 -19.83
CA ASP A 202 -19.05 -6.70 -21.10
C ASP A 202 -17.64 -6.33 -21.60
N ASP A 203 -16.57 -6.72 -20.88
CA ASP A 203 -15.17 -6.40 -21.17
C ASP A 203 -14.29 -7.65 -21.00
N TYR A 204 -14.42 -8.56 -21.98
CA TYR A 204 -13.75 -9.86 -21.95
C TYR A 204 -12.22 -9.74 -22.04
N ASP A 205 -11.72 -8.78 -22.82
CA ASP A 205 -10.28 -8.59 -23.01
C ASP A 205 -9.61 -8.20 -21.69
N HIS A 206 -10.24 -7.30 -20.94
CA HIS A 206 -9.75 -6.90 -19.62
C HIS A 206 -9.81 -8.05 -18.60
N LEU A 207 -10.91 -8.81 -18.57
CA LEU A 207 -11.02 -10.00 -17.71
C LEU A 207 -9.92 -11.02 -18.03
N SER A 208 -9.71 -11.31 -19.32
CA SER A 208 -8.70 -12.25 -19.79
C SER A 208 -7.28 -11.81 -19.40
N ALA A 209 -6.98 -10.51 -19.53
CA ALA A 209 -5.71 -9.92 -19.11
C ALA A 209 -5.43 -10.14 -17.61
N ILE A 210 -6.44 -9.90 -16.76
CA ILE A 210 -6.32 -10.12 -15.30
C ILE A 210 -6.09 -11.60 -14.99
N ILE A 211 -6.90 -12.51 -15.55
CA ILE A 211 -6.82 -13.95 -15.26
C ILE A 211 -5.45 -14.53 -15.62
N ARG A 212 -4.90 -14.15 -16.79
CA ARG A 212 -3.56 -14.61 -17.21
C ARG A 212 -2.47 -14.16 -16.24
N LYS A 213 -2.57 -12.95 -15.71
CA LYS A 213 -1.60 -12.40 -14.75
C LYS A 213 -1.71 -13.03 -13.37
N ILE A 214 -2.87 -13.53 -12.96
CA ILE A 214 -3.03 -14.25 -11.69
C ILE A 214 -2.28 -15.60 -11.70
N GLN A 215 -2.18 -16.24 -12.87
CA GLN A 215 -1.57 -17.56 -13.05
C GLN A 215 -0.04 -17.54 -13.18
N ALA A 216 0.55 -16.37 -13.48
CA ALA A 216 1.99 -16.14 -13.57
C ALA A 216 2.64 -15.98 -12.19
#